data_AF-K1TDV8-F1
#
_entry.id   AF-K1TDV8-F1
#
_cell.length_a   1.000
_cell.length_b   1.000
_cell.length_c   1.000
_cell.angle_alpha   90.00
_cell.angle_beta   90.00
_cell.angle_gamma   90.00
#
_symmetry.space_group_name_H-M   'P 1'
#
loop_
_entity.id
_entity.type
_entity.pdbx_description
1 polymer ?
#
loop_
_entity_poly.entity_id
_entity_poly.type
_entity_poly.pdbx_seq_one_letter_code
_entity_poly.pdbx_strand_id
1 'polypeptide(L)'
;MSDKLCRENGLSVVVPGKGSKGKSYAEYQAEKTGTSWKGKLKIAVDALIPQVSSFEELQRLQAAGYEIKPGKYVSCRAPGQERFTRLKTLGADYTEEAIRERIAGRRAKAAKAPREQRDVSLLIDIENSIKAAQSKGYEQWAKIHNLKQAAKTMNFLTEHKIEQYADLVSRIEEMSAESGQAADALKNAEKRLADMAVLIKNVSTYQKTKPVYDAYRKAR
;
A
#
# COMPACT_ATOMS: atom_id res chain seq x y z
N MET A 1 -0.71 0.33 29.62
CA MET A 1 -1.84 1.01 30.30
C MET A 1 -2.92 1.49 29.32
N SER A 2 -2.57 2.08 28.16
CA SER A 2 -3.53 2.51 27.11
C SER A 2 -4.52 1.42 26.64
N ASP A 3 -4.04 0.21 26.39
CA ASP A 3 -4.85 -0.83 25.71
C ASP A 3 -5.93 -1.45 26.60
N LYS A 4 -5.72 -1.46 27.93
CA LYS A 4 -6.69 -1.99 28.89
C LYS A 4 -7.90 -1.05 29.01
N LEU A 5 -7.65 0.25 29.04
CA LEU A 5 -8.66 1.30 29.17
C LEU A 5 -9.53 1.44 27.91
N CYS A 6 -8.94 1.32 26.72
CA CYS A 6 -9.68 1.30 25.46
C CYS A 6 -10.66 0.11 25.39
N ARG A 7 -10.25 -1.05 25.93
CA ARG A 7 -11.07 -2.27 25.98
C ARG A 7 -12.26 -2.13 26.95
N GLU A 8 -12.05 -1.46 28.08
CA GLU A 8 -13.08 -1.18 29.10
C GLU A 8 -14.15 -0.19 28.62
N ASN A 9 -13.87 0.63 27.60
CA ASN A 9 -14.78 1.64 27.07
C ASN A 9 -15.34 1.32 25.66
N GLY A 10 -15.26 0.06 25.22
CA GLY A 10 -15.81 -0.37 23.93
C GLY A 10 -15.07 0.15 22.69
N LEU A 11 -13.89 0.74 22.86
CA LEU A 11 -13.06 1.25 21.76
C LEU A 11 -12.17 0.15 21.19
N SER A 12 -12.00 0.15 19.87
CA SER A 12 -11.14 -0.81 19.17
C SER A 12 -9.69 -0.70 19.66
N VAL A 13 -9.20 -1.76 20.30
CA VAL A 13 -7.80 -1.90 20.72
C VAL A 13 -7.03 -2.57 19.61
N VAL A 14 -6.09 -1.84 19.00
CA VAL A 14 -5.10 -2.46 18.10
C VAL A 14 -4.23 -3.37 18.95
N VAL A 15 -4.48 -4.67 18.89
CA VAL A 15 -3.63 -5.65 19.57
C VAL A 15 -2.26 -5.61 18.87
N PRO A 16 -1.18 -5.19 19.56
CA PRO A 16 0.14 -5.21 18.96
C PRO A 16 0.49 -6.67 18.61
N GLY A 17 0.58 -6.97 17.31
CA GLY A 17 1.04 -8.27 16.87
C GLY A 17 2.43 -8.56 17.47
N LYS A 18 2.70 -9.82 17.84
CA LYS A 18 4.03 -10.24 18.37
C LYS A 18 5.13 -9.67 17.46
N GLY A 19 5.86 -8.66 17.95
CA GLY A 19 6.93 -7.97 17.20
C GLY A 19 6.70 -6.48 16.87
N SER A 20 5.55 -5.89 17.20
CA SER A 20 5.28 -4.48 16.90
C SER A 20 5.87 -3.50 17.93
N LYS A 21 7.20 -3.44 18.05
CA LYS A 21 7.80 -2.17 18.47
C LYS A 21 7.65 -1.21 17.28
N GLY A 22 7.01 -0.07 17.49
CA GLY A 22 6.90 0.97 16.46
C GLY A 22 8.28 1.34 15.91
N LYS A 23 8.33 1.76 14.64
CA LYS A 23 9.58 2.22 14.02
C LYS A 23 10.16 3.38 14.83
N SER A 24 11.46 3.35 15.11
CA SER A 24 12.15 4.51 15.67
C SER A 24 12.09 5.68 14.69
N TYR A 25 12.08 6.92 15.19
CA TYR A 25 12.08 8.12 14.33
C TYR A 25 13.25 8.13 13.33
N ALA A 26 14.43 7.68 13.76
CA ALA A 26 15.60 7.53 12.90
C ALA A 26 15.37 6.48 11.80
N GLU A 27 14.74 5.34 12.12
CA GLU A 27 14.40 4.32 11.12
C GLU A 27 13.35 4.82 10.13
N TYR A 28 12.38 5.62 10.58
CA TYR A 28 11.35 6.24 9.74
C TYR A 28 11.95 7.25 8.75
N GLN A 29 12.85 8.13 9.22
CA GLN A 29 13.51 9.11 8.34
C GLN A 29 14.44 8.43 7.32
N ALA A 30 15.18 7.39 7.74
CA ALA A 30 16.04 6.63 6.84
C ALA A 30 15.24 5.88 5.77
N GLU A 31 14.04 5.39 6.08
CA GLU A 31 13.15 4.77 5.09
C GLU A 31 12.59 5.81 4.12
N LYS A 32 12.18 6.99 4.61
CA LYS A 32 11.66 8.08 3.76
C LYS A 32 12.72 8.60 2.78
N THR A 33 13.97 8.65 3.21
CA THR A 33 15.12 9.08 2.39
C THR A 33 15.74 7.94 1.57
N GLY A 34 15.23 6.71 1.65
CA GLY A 34 15.77 5.55 0.94
C GLY A 34 17.14 5.07 1.45
N THR A 35 17.64 5.61 2.57
CA THR A 35 18.95 5.26 3.15
C THR A 35 18.89 4.05 4.10
N SER A 36 17.69 3.53 4.40
CA SER A 36 17.52 2.38 5.29
C SER A 36 18.09 1.09 4.69
N TRP A 37 19.15 0.55 5.31
CA TRP A 37 19.74 -0.76 4.95
C TRP A 37 18.71 -1.89 4.99
N LYS A 38 17.84 -1.91 6.01
CA LYS A 38 16.73 -2.87 6.11
C LYS A 38 15.75 -2.70 4.95
N GLY A 39 15.47 -1.46 4.53
CA GLY A 39 14.61 -1.16 3.39
C GLY A 39 15.18 -1.68 2.07
N LYS A 40 16.46 -1.36 1.81
CA LYS A 40 17.18 -1.84 0.61
C LYS A 40 17.22 -3.37 0.53
N LEU A 41 17.50 -4.04 1.65
CA LEU A 41 17.51 -5.50 1.73
C LEU A 41 16.12 -6.11 1.45
N LYS A 42 15.04 -5.50 1.96
CA LYS A 42 13.66 -5.95 1.69
C LYS A 42 13.33 -5.88 0.20
N ILE A 43 13.70 -4.78 -0.46
CA ILE A 43 13.48 -4.59 -1.90
C ILE A 43 14.24 -5.66 -2.70
N ALA A 44 15.51 -5.89 -2.36
CA ALA A 44 16.33 -6.88 -3.04
C ALA A 44 15.76 -8.31 -2.88
N VAL A 45 15.34 -8.69 -1.66
CA VAL A 45 14.69 -9.99 -1.40
C VAL A 45 13.37 -10.11 -2.16
N ASP A 46 12.54 -9.07 -2.14
CA ASP A 46 11.24 -9.08 -2.81
C ASP A 46 11.37 -9.19 -4.34
N ALA A 47 12.40 -8.56 -4.92
CA ALA A 47 12.71 -8.67 -6.35
C ALA A 47 13.24 -10.06 -6.75
N LEU A 48 13.90 -10.75 -5.82
CA LEU A 48 14.51 -12.07 -6.07
C LEU A 48 13.50 -13.21 -5.95
N ILE A 49 12.53 -13.13 -5.03
CA ILE A 49 11.56 -14.21 -4.76
C ILE A 49 10.87 -14.78 -6.00
N PRO A 50 10.41 -13.97 -6.99
CA PRO A 50 9.77 -14.50 -8.20
C PRO A 50 10.72 -15.27 -9.13
N GLN A 51 12.04 -15.15 -8.95
CA GLN A 51 13.07 -15.68 -9.86
C GLN A 51 13.75 -16.96 -9.33
N VAL A 52 13.41 -17.36 -8.11
CA VAL A 52 14.07 -18.47 -7.41
C VAL A 52 13.09 -19.60 -7.15
N SER A 53 13.55 -20.84 -7.23
CA SER A 53 12.72 -22.03 -6.97
C SER A 53 12.97 -22.62 -5.57
N SER A 54 14.03 -22.19 -4.90
CA SER A 54 14.43 -22.66 -3.57
C SER A 54 14.92 -21.53 -2.68
N PHE A 55 14.91 -21.75 -1.36
CA PHE A 55 15.43 -20.77 -0.41
C PHE A 55 16.96 -20.60 -0.51
N GLU A 56 17.68 -21.63 -0.92
CA GLU A 56 19.15 -21.60 -1.05
C GLU A 56 19.60 -20.64 -2.16
N GLU A 57 18.78 -20.47 -3.20
CA GLU A 57 19.00 -19.51 -4.28
C GLU A 57 18.96 -18.04 -3.83
N LEU A 58 18.62 -17.74 -2.56
CA LEU A 58 18.85 -16.42 -1.97
C LEU A 58 20.32 -15.99 -2.04
N GLN A 59 21.26 -16.92 -2.19
CA GLN A 59 22.68 -16.62 -2.48
C GLN A 59 22.86 -15.69 -3.69
N ARG A 60 21.92 -15.67 -4.63
CA ARG A 60 21.93 -14.73 -5.77
C ARG A 60 21.94 -13.26 -5.36
N LEU A 61 21.59 -12.91 -4.12
CA LEU A 61 21.78 -11.54 -3.60
C LEU A 61 23.26 -11.11 -3.60
N GLN A 62 24.22 -12.05 -3.62
CA GLN A 62 25.64 -11.76 -3.77
C GLN A 62 25.95 -11.06 -5.09
N ALA A 63 25.22 -11.36 -6.17
CA ALA A 63 25.36 -10.65 -7.45
C ALA A 63 24.97 -9.16 -7.35
N ALA A 64 24.11 -8.82 -6.38
CA ALA A 64 23.76 -7.43 -6.04
C ALA A 64 24.69 -6.83 -4.96
N GLY A 65 25.82 -7.48 -4.65
CA GLY A 65 26.81 -7.03 -3.69
C GLY A 65 26.49 -7.34 -2.21
N TYR A 66 25.47 -8.15 -1.92
CA TYR A 66 25.15 -8.51 -0.54
C TYR A 66 25.99 -9.69 -0.06
N GLU A 67 26.59 -9.58 1.11
CA GLU A 67 27.20 -10.72 1.78
C GLU A 67 26.16 -11.49 2.57
N ILE A 68 26.11 -12.81 2.39
CA ILE A 68 25.16 -13.69 3.06
C ILE A 68 25.93 -14.66 3.95
N LYS A 69 25.52 -14.72 5.23
CA LYS A 69 26.02 -15.68 6.19
C LYS A 69 24.92 -16.70 6.54
N PRO A 70 25.05 -17.97 6.14
CA PRO A 70 24.16 -19.03 6.57
C PRO A 70 24.41 -19.35 8.06
N GLY A 71 23.36 -19.78 8.74
CA GLY A 71 23.38 -20.15 10.16
C GLY A 71 21.96 -20.45 10.64
N LYS A 72 21.72 -20.48 11.96
CA LYS A 72 20.37 -20.68 12.52
C LYS A 72 19.33 -19.66 12.00
N TYR A 73 19.80 -18.47 11.64
CA TYR A 73 19.01 -17.47 10.92
C TYR A 73 19.89 -16.86 9.84
N VAL A 74 19.46 -16.93 8.58
CA VAL A 74 20.17 -16.28 7.47
C VAL A 74 20.32 -14.79 7.74
N SER A 75 21.55 -14.30 7.59
CA SER A 75 21.90 -12.90 7.82
C SER A 75 22.55 -12.32 6.58
N CYS A 76 22.11 -11.12 6.17
CA CYS A 76 22.62 -10.43 4.99
C CYS A 76 23.23 -9.08 5.37
N ARG A 77 24.24 -8.65 4.62
CA ARG A 77 24.93 -7.37 4.79
C ARG A 77 25.05 -6.68 3.43
N ALA A 78 24.60 -5.44 3.35
CA ALA A 78 24.74 -4.63 2.14
C ALA A 78 26.17 -4.07 2.02
N PRO A 79 26.62 -3.67 0.82
CA PRO A 79 27.89 -2.98 0.63
C PRO A 79 27.97 -1.73 1.53
N GLY A 80 29.00 -1.61 2.36
CA GLY A 80 29.18 -0.48 3.28
C GLY A 80 28.38 -0.54 4.58
N GLN A 81 27.62 -1.61 4.83
CA GLN A 81 26.97 -1.84 6.11
C GLN A 81 27.96 -2.53 7.08
N GLU A 82 28.18 -1.97 8.26
CA GLU A 82 29.14 -2.51 9.24
C GLU A 82 28.67 -3.86 9.82
N ARG A 83 27.37 -3.99 10.16
CA ARG A 83 26.80 -5.16 10.84
C ARG A 83 25.83 -5.94 9.96
N PHE A 84 25.84 -7.26 10.11
CA PHE A 84 24.87 -8.15 9.47
C PHE A 84 23.44 -7.93 9.99
N THR A 85 22.46 -8.04 9.10
CA THR A 85 21.03 -7.98 9.41
C THR A 85 20.41 -9.37 9.22
N ARG A 86 19.85 -9.93 10.29
CA ARG A 86 19.10 -11.20 10.23
C ARG A 86 17.78 -11.02 9.48
N LEU A 87 17.42 -11.91 8.56
CA LEU A 87 16.18 -11.80 7.79
C LEU A 87 14.94 -11.72 8.68
N LYS A 88 14.89 -12.50 9.76
CA LYS A 88 13.77 -12.50 10.71
C LYS A 88 13.47 -11.15 11.38
N THR A 89 14.44 -10.22 11.44
CA THR A 89 14.23 -8.89 12.06
C THR A 89 13.65 -7.88 11.08
N LEU A 90 13.55 -8.23 9.79
CA LEU A 90 12.93 -7.40 8.76
C LEU A 90 11.40 -7.41 8.91
N GLY A 91 10.81 -8.46 9.45
CA GLY A 91 9.37 -8.57 9.72
C GLY A 91 8.84 -9.97 9.48
N ALA A 92 7.53 -10.15 9.73
CA ALA A 92 6.86 -11.45 9.63
C ALA A 92 6.86 -12.07 8.22
N ASP A 93 7.03 -11.26 7.17
CA ASP A 93 7.07 -11.71 5.77
C ASP A 93 8.47 -12.05 5.26
N TYR A 94 9.48 -11.97 6.14
CA TYR A 94 10.89 -12.20 5.81
C TYR A 94 11.53 -13.26 6.73
N THR A 95 10.72 -14.03 7.46
CA THR A 95 11.22 -15.26 8.10
C THR A 95 11.54 -16.29 7.03
N GLU A 96 12.40 -17.27 7.34
CA GLU A 96 12.79 -18.31 6.37
C GLU A 96 11.58 -19.11 5.89
N GLU A 97 10.67 -19.44 6.82
CA GLU A 97 9.38 -20.08 6.54
C GLU A 97 8.53 -19.21 5.60
N ALA A 98 8.36 -17.92 5.90
CA ALA A 98 7.56 -17.02 5.07
C ALA A 98 8.15 -16.85 3.66
N ILE A 99 9.48 -16.80 3.52
CA ILE A 99 10.14 -16.73 2.21
C ILE A 99 9.95 -18.04 1.44
N ARG A 100 10.09 -19.20 2.09
CA ARG A 100 9.81 -20.51 1.47
C ARG A 100 8.37 -20.61 0.99
N GLU A 101 7.41 -20.19 1.80
CA GLU A 101 5.99 -20.17 1.41
C GLU A 101 5.72 -19.23 0.23
N ARG A 102 6.40 -18.07 0.17
CA ARG A 102 6.30 -17.12 -0.93
C ARG A 102 6.90 -17.68 -2.23
N ILE A 103 8.03 -18.36 -2.16
CA ILE A 103 8.65 -19.05 -3.30
C ILE A 103 7.73 -20.16 -3.81
N ALA A 104 7.13 -20.93 -2.91
CA ALA A 104 6.18 -21.99 -3.24
C ALA A 104 4.79 -21.48 -3.70
N GLY A 105 4.58 -20.15 -3.76
CA GLY A 105 3.30 -19.53 -4.13
C GLY A 105 2.17 -19.70 -3.12
N ARG A 106 2.43 -20.24 -1.92
CA ARG A 106 1.43 -20.49 -0.87
C ARG A 106 1.12 -19.26 -0.02
N ARG A 107 1.94 -18.22 -0.13
CA ARG A 107 1.78 -16.97 0.62
C ARG A 107 2.08 -15.77 -0.26
N ALA A 108 1.18 -14.78 -0.24
CA ALA A 108 1.44 -13.45 -0.77
C ALA A 108 1.88 -12.51 0.36
N LYS A 109 2.73 -11.54 0.04
CA LYS A 109 3.03 -10.43 0.96
C LYS A 109 1.76 -9.60 1.12
N ALA A 110 1.36 -9.32 2.36
CA ALA A 110 0.21 -8.46 2.61
C ALA A 110 0.49 -7.07 2.01
N ALA A 111 -0.24 -6.72 0.96
CA ALA A 111 -0.21 -5.37 0.43
C ALA A 111 -0.71 -4.44 1.54
N LYS A 112 0.11 -3.47 1.93
CA LYS A 112 -0.41 -2.38 2.74
C LYS A 112 -1.37 -1.61 1.85
N ALA A 113 -2.63 -1.49 2.28
CA ALA A 113 -3.57 -0.60 1.62
C ALA A 113 -2.88 0.75 1.41
N PRO A 114 -2.95 1.33 0.20
CA PRO A 114 -2.46 2.69 -0.02
C PRO A 114 -3.08 3.56 1.06
N ARG A 115 -2.25 4.20 1.88
CA ARG A 115 -2.77 5.23 2.77
C ARG A 115 -3.13 6.41 1.89
N GLU A 116 -4.41 6.76 1.84
CA GLU A 116 -4.84 8.02 1.26
C GLU A 116 -4.01 9.15 1.88
N GLN A 117 -3.16 9.77 1.07
CA GLN A 117 -2.48 10.99 1.45
C GLN A 117 -3.46 12.12 1.17
N ARG A 118 -4.26 12.47 2.17
CA ARG A 118 -5.09 13.67 2.11
C ARG A 118 -4.21 14.86 2.50
N ASP A 119 -4.12 15.85 1.62
CA ASP A 119 -3.34 17.07 1.91
C ASP A 119 -4.00 17.94 2.98
N VAL A 120 -5.34 17.91 3.03
CA VAL A 120 -6.18 18.57 4.04
C VAL A 120 -6.87 17.51 4.90
N SER A 121 -6.82 17.67 6.22
CA SER A 121 -7.44 16.75 7.18
C SER A 121 -8.10 17.50 8.32
N LEU A 122 -9.08 16.86 8.98
CA LEU A 122 -9.76 17.43 10.13
C LEU A 122 -8.77 17.65 11.29
N LEU A 123 -8.97 18.75 12.01
CA LEU A 123 -8.22 19.05 13.23
C LEU A 123 -8.59 18.03 14.33
N ILE A 124 -7.64 17.78 15.21
CA ILE A 124 -7.89 16.97 16.41
C ILE A 124 -8.68 17.82 17.39
N ASP A 125 -9.82 17.32 17.83
CA ASP A 125 -10.54 17.90 18.97
C ASP A 125 -9.73 17.62 20.25
N ILE A 126 -8.96 18.62 20.70
CA ILE A 126 -8.07 18.49 21.85
C ILE A 126 -8.88 18.41 23.14
N GLU A 127 -10.02 19.11 23.22
CA GLU A 127 -10.86 19.21 24.41
C GLU A 127 -11.52 17.86 24.73
N ASN A 128 -12.03 17.19 23.70
CA ASN A 128 -12.67 15.87 23.85
C ASN A 128 -11.69 14.70 23.66
N SER A 129 -10.40 14.96 23.46
CA SER A 129 -9.39 13.92 23.29
C SER A 129 -8.88 13.40 24.63
N ILE A 130 -9.28 12.16 24.97
CA ILE A 130 -8.77 11.44 26.14
C ILE A 130 -7.23 11.40 26.18
N LYS A 131 -6.59 11.27 25.00
CA LYS A 131 -5.12 11.26 24.89
C LYS A 131 -4.50 12.61 25.23
N ALA A 132 -5.15 13.71 24.85
CA ALA A 132 -4.71 15.04 25.21
C ALA A 132 -4.89 15.30 26.71
N ALA A 133 -6.04 14.90 27.27
CA ALA A 133 -6.32 15.03 28.70
C ALA A 133 -5.32 14.27 29.58
N GLN A 134 -4.87 13.09 29.15
CA GLN A 134 -3.97 12.23 29.94
C GLN A 134 -2.47 12.46 29.68
N SER A 135 -2.09 13.15 28.60
CA SER A 135 -0.69 13.33 28.23
C SER A 135 -0.39 14.74 27.72
N LYS A 136 0.30 15.52 28.54
CA LYS A 136 0.79 16.87 28.16
C LYS A 136 1.65 16.85 26.89
N GLY A 137 2.45 15.80 26.68
CA GLY A 137 3.25 15.65 25.47
C GLY A 137 2.40 15.45 24.22
N TYR A 138 1.32 14.66 24.32
CA TYR A 138 0.38 14.47 23.23
C TYR A 138 -0.43 15.74 22.96
N GLU A 139 -0.88 16.43 24.01
CA GLU A 139 -1.57 17.72 23.90
C GLU A 139 -0.72 18.75 23.14
N GLN A 140 0.55 18.91 23.52
CA GLN A 140 1.45 19.83 22.83
C GLN A 140 1.69 19.44 21.37
N TRP A 141 1.84 18.13 21.10
CA TRP A 141 1.95 17.63 19.74
C TRP A 141 0.67 17.92 18.93
N ALA A 142 -0.51 17.70 19.51
CA ALA A 142 -1.80 17.94 18.86
C ALA A 142 -1.99 19.43 18.54
N LYS A 143 -1.58 20.35 19.42
CA LYS A 143 -1.58 21.81 19.14
C LYS A 143 -0.73 22.15 17.93
N ILE A 144 0.52 21.68 17.90
CA ILE A 144 1.44 21.93 16.76
C ILE A 144 0.90 21.28 15.48
N HIS A 145 0.34 20.08 15.59
CA HIS A 145 -0.26 19.37 14.46
C HIS A 145 -1.44 20.14 13.89
N ASN A 146 -2.40 20.55 14.73
CA ASN A 146 -3.56 21.31 14.32
C ASN A 146 -3.17 22.64 13.68
N LEU A 147 -2.18 23.35 14.22
CA LEU A 147 -1.67 24.59 13.61
C LEU A 147 -1.16 24.34 12.18
N LYS A 148 -0.37 23.28 11.98
CA LYS A 148 0.14 22.90 10.65
C LYS A 148 -0.99 22.51 9.70
N GLN A 149 -2.00 21.78 10.18
CA GLN A 149 -3.17 21.40 9.37
C GLN A 149 -4.03 22.61 9.02
N ALA A 150 -4.24 23.54 9.95
CA ALA A 150 -4.97 24.77 9.70
C ALA A 150 -4.27 25.64 8.65
N ALA A 151 -2.95 25.80 8.75
CA ALA A 151 -2.16 26.51 7.74
C ALA A 151 -2.27 25.84 6.35
N LYS A 152 -2.18 24.52 6.27
CA LYS A 152 -2.39 23.78 5.02
C LYS A 152 -3.80 23.97 4.46
N THR A 153 -4.81 23.92 5.33
CA THR A 153 -6.22 24.13 4.94
C THR A 153 -6.39 25.54 4.39
N MET A 154 -5.83 26.55 5.04
CA MET A 154 -5.90 27.93 4.58
C MET A 154 -5.23 28.11 3.23
N ASN A 155 -4.03 27.54 3.04
CA ASN A 155 -3.33 27.55 1.75
C ASN A 155 -4.17 26.91 0.65
N PHE A 156 -4.73 25.72 0.91
CA PHE A 156 -5.60 25.02 -0.03
C PHE A 156 -6.82 25.86 -0.42
N LEU A 157 -7.52 26.42 0.56
CA LEU A 157 -8.68 27.28 0.32
C LEU A 157 -8.29 28.50 -0.52
N THR A 158 -7.14 29.11 -0.24
CA THR A 158 -6.64 30.29 -0.96
C THR A 158 -6.26 29.93 -2.41
N GLU A 159 -5.50 28.86 -2.62
CA GLU A 159 -5.06 28.37 -3.93
C GLU A 159 -6.26 28.01 -4.83
N HIS A 160 -7.32 27.46 -4.24
CA HIS A 160 -8.54 27.10 -4.94
C HIS A 160 -9.61 28.21 -4.97
N LYS A 161 -9.30 29.41 -4.46
CA LYS A 161 -10.21 30.57 -4.42
C LYS A 161 -11.54 30.28 -3.71
N ILE A 162 -11.48 29.48 -2.64
CA ILE A 162 -12.61 29.16 -1.78
C ILE A 162 -12.57 30.13 -0.59
N GLU A 163 -13.01 31.36 -0.82
CA GLU A 163 -12.94 32.42 0.19
C GLU A 163 -14.26 32.53 0.98
N GLN A 164 -15.37 32.19 0.33
CA GLN A 164 -16.71 32.22 0.91
C GLN A 164 -17.38 30.86 0.84
N TYR A 165 -18.40 30.68 1.68
CA TYR A 165 -19.21 29.46 1.67
C TYR A 165 -19.89 29.23 0.32
N ALA A 166 -20.29 30.29 -0.38
CA ALA A 166 -20.86 30.20 -1.72
C ALA A 166 -19.87 29.61 -2.73
N ASP A 167 -18.59 30.00 -2.67
CA ASP A 167 -17.53 29.45 -3.54
C ASP A 167 -17.33 27.96 -3.28
N LEU A 168 -17.41 27.54 -2.02
CA LEU A 168 -17.33 26.13 -1.63
C LEU A 168 -18.50 25.33 -2.24
N VAL A 169 -19.73 25.84 -2.14
CA VAL A 169 -20.91 25.18 -2.71
C VAL A 169 -20.77 25.08 -4.23
N SER A 170 -20.40 26.18 -4.90
CA SER A 170 -20.15 26.18 -6.34
C SER A 170 -19.12 25.14 -6.74
N ARG A 171 -18.01 25.03 -5.99
CA ARG A 171 -16.96 24.05 -6.28
C ARG A 171 -17.42 22.61 -6.06
N ILE A 172 -18.27 22.36 -5.08
CA ILE A 172 -18.88 21.05 -4.84
C ILE A 172 -19.82 20.69 -6.00
N GLU A 173 -20.62 21.63 -6.49
CA GLU A 173 -21.52 21.43 -7.63
C GLU A 173 -20.75 21.12 -8.91
N GLU A 174 -19.72 21.91 -9.22
CA GLU A 174 -18.81 21.67 -10.36
C GLU A 174 -18.19 20.27 -10.29
N MET A 175 -17.58 19.93 -9.16
CA MET A 175 -16.93 18.63 -8.98
C MET A 175 -17.93 17.46 -9.02
N SER A 176 -19.15 17.66 -8.53
CA SER A 176 -20.23 16.66 -8.62
C SER A 176 -20.69 16.47 -10.06
N ALA A 177 -20.79 17.55 -10.84
CA ALA A 177 -21.13 17.49 -12.26
C ALA A 177 -20.03 16.78 -13.07
N GLU A 178 -18.76 17.13 -12.86
CA GLU A 178 -17.61 16.46 -13.48
C GLU A 178 -17.56 14.97 -13.11
N SER A 179 -17.80 14.64 -11.84
CA SER A 179 -17.87 13.25 -11.37
C SER A 179 -19.01 12.48 -12.04
N GLY A 180 -20.19 13.11 -12.22
CA GLY A 180 -21.31 12.53 -12.95
C GLY A 180 -20.96 12.22 -14.42
N GLN A 181 -20.35 13.19 -15.11
CA GLN A 181 -19.90 13.00 -16.50
C GLN A 181 -18.86 11.88 -16.62
N ALA A 182 -17.91 11.80 -15.69
CA ALA A 182 -16.92 10.73 -15.65
C ALA A 182 -17.56 9.35 -15.41
N ALA A 183 -18.56 9.27 -14.53
CA ALA A 183 -19.32 8.04 -14.28
C ALA A 183 -20.10 7.58 -15.52
N ASP A 184 -20.72 8.50 -16.25
CA ASP A 184 -21.41 8.19 -17.50
C ASP A 184 -20.45 7.72 -18.60
N ALA A 185 -19.27 8.38 -18.71
CA ALA A 185 -18.23 7.96 -19.63
C ALA A 185 -17.71 6.55 -19.30
N LEU A 186 -17.50 6.24 -18.01
CA LEU A 186 -17.11 4.92 -17.54
C LEU A 186 -18.16 3.86 -17.90
N LYS A 187 -19.43 4.13 -17.62
CA LYS A 187 -20.55 3.24 -17.96
C LYS A 187 -20.64 2.96 -19.45
N ASN A 188 -20.39 3.97 -20.29
CA ASN A 188 -20.35 3.81 -21.73
C ASN A 188 -19.15 2.98 -22.20
N ALA A 189 -17.98 3.15 -21.58
CA ALA A 189 -16.81 2.32 -21.84
C ALA A 189 -17.05 0.85 -21.43
N GLU A 190 -17.65 0.60 -20.27
CA GLU A 190 -18.02 -0.73 -19.80
C GLU A 190 -18.99 -1.43 -20.77
N LYS A 191 -20.01 -0.72 -21.28
CA LYS A 191 -20.92 -1.25 -22.31
C LYS A 191 -20.17 -1.66 -23.57
N ARG A 192 -19.28 -0.80 -24.08
CA ARG A 192 -18.47 -1.11 -25.27
C ARG A 192 -17.59 -2.33 -25.05
N LEU A 193 -16.99 -2.47 -23.87
CA LEU A 193 -16.20 -3.65 -23.52
C LEU A 193 -17.06 -4.92 -23.49
N ALA A 194 -18.29 -4.85 -22.97
CA ALA A 194 -19.22 -5.97 -22.99
C ALA A 194 -19.61 -6.36 -24.43
N ASP A 195 -19.94 -5.40 -25.28
CA ASP A 195 -20.26 -5.64 -26.69
C ASP A 195 -19.08 -6.25 -27.45
N MET A 196 -17.87 -5.74 -27.21
CA MET A 196 -16.64 -6.31 -27.77
C MET A 196 -16.40 -7.75 -27.32
N ALA A 197 -16.66 -8.07 -26.04
CA ALA A 197 -16.54 -9.44 -25.55
C ALA A 197 -17.51 -10.40 -26.28
N VAL A 198 -18.74 -9.96 -26.55
CA VAL A 198 -19.71 -10.71 -27.36
C VAL A 198 -19.24 -10.87 -28.80
N LEU A 199 -18.74 -9.80 -29.43
CA LEU A 199 -18.20 -9.86 -30.80
C LEU A 199 -17.02 -10.81 -30.92
N ILE A 200 -16.07 -10.77 -29.98
CA ILE A 200 -14.93 -11.69 -29.92
C ILE A 200 -15.42 -13.14 -29.85
N LYS A 201 -16.43 -13.42 -29.01
CA LYS A 201 -17.03 -14.75 -28.91
C LYS A 201 -17.67 -15.17 -30.23
N ASN A 202 -18.46 -14.31 -30.86
CA ASN A 202 -19.13 -14.60 -32.13
C ASN A 202 -18.14 -14.84 -33.27
N VAL A 203 -17.08 -14.02 -33.38
CA VAL A 203 -16.01 -14.21 -34.36
C VAL A 203 -15.27 -15.52 -34.13
N SER A 204 -14.95 -15.85 -32.88
CA SER A 204 -14.32 -17.13 -32.53
C SER A 204 -15.21 -18.33 -32.91
N THR A 205 -16.51 -18.25 -32.63
CA THR A 205 -17.46 -19.29 -33.02
C THR A 205 -17.54 -19.42 -34.54
N TYR A 206 -17.67 -18.31 -35.27
CA TYR A 206 -17.72 -18.31 -36.74
C TYR A 206 -16.45 -18.93 -37.34
N GLN A 207 -15.27 -18.55 -36.86
CA GLN A 207 -13.99 -19.14 -37.30
C GLN A 207 -13.96 -20.65 -37.10
N LYS A 208 -14.53 -21.17 -35.99
CA LYS A 208 -14.62 -22.61 -35.72
C LYS A 208 -15.64 -23.33 -36.61
N THR A 209 -16.78 -22.70 -36.91
CA THR A 209 -17.87 -23.35 -37.67
C THR A 209 -17.72 -23.21 -39.18
N LYS A 210 -16.96 -22.21 -39.67
CA LYS A 210 -16.76 -21.94 -41.10
C LYS A 210 -16.20 -23.14 -41.88
N PRO A 211 -15.16 -23.87 -41.43
CA PRO A 211 -14.65 -25.03 -42.16
C PRO A 211 -15.69 -26.14 -42.34
N VAL A 212 -16.53 -26.37 -41.32
CA VAL A 212 -17.61 -27.36 -41.37
C VAL A 212 -18.66 -26.95 -42.39
N TYR A 213 -19.05 -25.67 -42.40
CA TYR A 213 -19.99 -25.12 -43.37
C TYR A 213 -19.45 -25.18 -44.81
N ASP A 214 -18.19 -24.81 -45.02
CA ASP A 214 -17.54 -24.87 -46.33
C ASP A 214 -17.48 -26.31 -46.86
N ALA A 215 -17.23 -27.29 -45.98
CA ALA A 215 -17.26 -28.71 -46.34
C ALA A 215 -18.67 -29.19 -46.71
N TYR A 216 -19.69 -28.81 -45.93
CA TYR A 216 -21.09 -29.10 -46.23
C TYR A 216 -21.51 -28.54 -47.60
N ARG A 217 -21.12 -27.29 -47.90
CA ARG A 217 -21.46 -26.63 -49.17
C ARG A 217 -20.80 -27.30 -50.38
N LYS A 218 -19.59 -27.85 -50.23
CA LYS A 218 -18.89 -28.58 -51.30
C LYS A 218 -19.46 -29.99 -51.54
N ALA A 219 -20.11 -30.57 -50.54
CA ALA A 219 -20.73 -31.90 -50.62
C ALA A 219 -22.14 -31.87 -51.23
N ARG A 220 -22.65 -30.67 -51.58
CA ARG A 220 -23.94 -30.44 -52.23
C ARG A 220 -23.70 -29.95 -53.65
#